data_AF-A0A2X1PUI0-F1
#
_entry.id   AF-A0A2X1PUI0-F1
#
_cell.length_a   1.000
_cell.length_b   1.000
_cell.length_c   1.000
_cell.angle_alpha   90.00
_cell.angle_beta   90.00
_cell.angle_gamma   90.00
#
_symmetry.space_group_name_H-M   'P 1'
#
loop_
_entity.id
_entity.type
_entity.pdbx_description
1 polymer ?
#
loop_
_entity_poly.entity_id
_entity_poly.type
_entity_poly.pdbx_seq_one_letter_code
_entity_poly.pdbx_strand_id
1 'polypeptide(L)'
;MTFSVQHAEIHFNQNHIPVSDQFDDVYFSNENGLAETDYVFLQGNQLWERWITHKEANFVIAEMGFGTGLNFFAVTQLFREFRQQHENHPLKRLNFISFEKYPLKITALSQAHLAYPQFEDLSAHLQRYWPSLILGCHRIHFEETTLDLWLVMYQKTCHNLAII
;
A
#
# COMPACT_ATOMS: atom_id res chain seq x y z
N MET A 1 -18.14 -18.79 14.61
CA MET A 1 -17.82 -17.79 13.57
C MET A 1 -16.32 -17.63 13.55
N THR A 2 -15.67 -17.90 12.42
CA THR A 2 -14.23 -17.69 12.27
C THR A 2 -13.97 -16.21 12.02
N PHE A 3 -13.14 -15.59 12.87
CA PHE A 3 -12.77 -14.16 12.79
C PHE A 3 -11.45 -13.93 12.04
N SER A 4 -11.00 -14.93 11.28
CA SER A 4 -9.68 -14.96 10.65
C SER A 4 -9.78 -15.01 9.13
N VAL A 5 -8.90 -14.29 8.44
CA VAL A 5 -8.67 -14.44 6.99
C VAL A 5 -7.66 -15.56 6.70
N GLN A 6 -7.51 -15.92 5.44
CA GLN A 6 -6.49 -16.84 4.97
C GLN A 6 -5.40 -16.07 4.25
N HIS A 7 -4.16 -16.58 4.30
CA HIS A 7 -3.10 -16.02 3.47
C HIS A 7 -3.38 -16.27 1.98
N ALA A 8 -2.86 -15.39 1.12
CA ALA A 8 -2.75 -15.70 -0.30
C ALA A 8 -1.86 -16.94 -0.51
N GLU A 9 -2.30 -17.81 -1.42
CA GLU A 9 -1.44 -18.85 -1.98
C GLU A 9 -0.68 -18.25 -3.15
N ILE A 10 0.64 -18.16 -3.01
CA ILE A 10 1.51 -17.51 -3.98
C ILE A 10 2.73 -18.37 -4.24
N HIS A 11 3.17 -18.37 -5.50
CA HIS A 11 4.46 -18.90 -5.91
C HIS A 11 5.31 -17.77 -6.51
N PHE A 12 6.63 -17.98 -6.53
CA PHE A 12 7.55 -17.09 -7.21
C PHE A 12 7.95 -17.72 -8.54
N ASN A 13 7.81 -16.99 -9.65
CA ASN A 13 8.23 -17.48 -10.96
C ASN A 13 9.76 -17.45 -11.10
N GLN A 14 10.28 -17.86 -12.26
CA GLN A 14 11.73 -17.91 -12.55
C GLN A 14 12.44 -16.56 -12.39
N ASN A 15 11.70 -15.45 -12.43
CA ASN A 15 12.20 -14.09 -12.28
C ASN A 15 11.98 -13.53 -10.86
N HIS A 16 11.66 -14.40 -9.88
CA HIS A 16 11.33 -14.01 -8.50
C HIS A 16 10.15 -13.04 -8.38
N ILE A 17 9.16 -13.14 -9.28
CA ILE A 17 7.93 -12.37 -9.22
C ILE A 17 6.86 -13.15 -8.43
N PRO A 18 6.19 -12.56 -7.44
CA PRO A 18 5.06 -13.17 -6.76
C PRO A 18 3.85 -13.26 -7.69
N VAL A 19 3.40 -14.49 -7.94
CA VAL A 19 2.20 -14.84 -8.72
C VAL A 19 1.14 -15.38 -7.77
N SER A 20 -0.09 -14.91 -7.90
CA SER A 20 -1.24 -15.46 -7.16
C SER A 20 -1.69 -16.77 -7.78
N ASP A 21 -1.64 -17.86 -7.03
CA ASP A 21 -2.17 -19.17 -7.47
C ASP A 21 -3.69 -19.13 -7.68
N GLN A 22 -4.37 -18.21 -6.98
CA GLN A 22 -5.83 -18.13 -6.95
C GLN A 22 -6.42 -17.29 -8.08
N PHE A 23 -5.65 -16.32 -8.59
CA PHE A 23 -6.06 -15.40 -9.65
C PHE A 23 -5.29 -15.60 -10.96
N ASP A 24 -4.25 -16.43 -10.94
CA ASP A 24 -3.31 -16.65 -12.05
C ASP A 24 -2.74 -15.32 -12.62
N ASP A 25 -2.52 -14.37 -11.71
CA ASP A 25 -2.07 -13.01 -12.03
C ASP A 25 -0.89 -12.61 -11.14
N VAL A 26 -0.02 -11.76 -11.67
CA VAL A 26 1.15 -11.24 -10.95
C VAL A 26 0.71 -10.13 -10.00
N TYR A 27 1.27 -10.08 -8.79
CA TYR A 27 1.02 -8.93 -7.91
C TYR A 27 1.62 -7.65 -8.48
N PHE A 28 2.84 -7.72 -9.03
CA PHE A 28 3.52 -6.64 -9.78
C PHE A 28 4.58 -7.26 -10.72
N SER A 29 4.90 -6.63 -11.84
CA SER A 29 6.01 -7.06 -12.71
C SER A 29 7.38 -6.58 -12.16
N ASN A 30 8.42 -7.44 -12.16
CA ASN A 30 9.72 -7.07 -11.59
C ASN A 30 10.43 -5.94 -12.36
N GLU A 31 10.30 -5.90 -13.69
CA GLU A 31 11.03 -4.91 -14.49
C GLU A 31 10.38 -3.52 -14.48
N ASN A 32 9.07 -3.42 -14.21
CA ASN A 32 8.32 -2.15 -14.33
C ASN A 32 7.31 -1.85 -13.22
N GLY A 33 7.16 -2.67 -12.17
CA GLY A 33 6.08 -2.49 -11.18
C GLY A 33 6.07 -1.10 -10.50
N LEU A 34 7.24 -0.54 -10.21
CA LEU A 34 7.32 0.82 -9.67
C LEU A 34 7.04 1.89 -10.73
N ALA A 35 7.46 1.69 -11.98
CA ALA A 35 7.17 2.63 -13.06
C ALA A 35 5.67 2.63 -13.40
N GLU A 36 5.02 1.47 -13.33
CA GLU A 36 3.58 1.34 -13.47
C GLU A 36 2.84 1.99 -12.29
N THR A 37 3.30 1.78 -11.06
CA THR A 37 2.80 2.49 -9.86
C THR A 37 2.91 4.00 -10.04
N ASP A 38 4.06 4.49 -10.49
CA ASP A 38 4.28 5.92 -10.74
C ASP A 38 3.30 6.46 -11.79
N TYR A 39 3.20 5.78 -12.93
CA TYR A 39 2.36 6.23 -14.05
C TYR A 39 0.85 6.13 -13.77
N VAL A 40 0.37 4.96 -13.34
CA VAL A 40 -1.06 4.66 -13.18
C VAL A 40 -1.60 5.23 -11.87
N PHE A 41 -0.87 5.04 -10.77
CA PHE A 41 -1.36 5.39 -9.45
C PHE A 41 -1.01 6.83 -9.06
N LEU A 42 0.28 7.21 -9.08
CA LEU A 42 0.71 8.54 -8.62
C LEU A 42 0.33 9.64 -9.63
N GLN A 43 0.84 9.54 -10.86
CA GLN A 43 0.59 10.50 -11.93
C GLN A 43 -0.85 10.43 -12.42
N GLY A 44 -1.41 9.23 -12.59
CA GLY A 44 -2.81 9.04 -13.00
C GLY A 44 -3.82 9.72 -12.07
N ASN A 45 -3.45 9.95 -10.80
CA ASN A 45 -4.26 10.66 -9.83
C ASN A 45 -3.82 12.09 -9.53
N GLN A 46 -2.77 12.56 -10.21
CA GLN A 46 -2.23 13.92 -10.10
C GLN A 46 -1.96 14.27 -8.62
N LEU A 47 -1.40 13.32 -7.86
CA LEU A 47 -1.33 13.43 -6.41
C LEU A 47 -0.52 14.67 -5.99
N TRP A 48 0.61 14.92 -6.66
CA TRP A 48 1.46 16.08 -6.37
C TRP A 48 0.71 17.40 -6.59
N GLU A 49 0.06 17.56 -7.75
CA GLU A 49 -0.70 18.76 -8.11
C GLU A 49 -1.89 18.98 -7.16
N ARG A 50 -2.58 17.89 -6.78
CA ARG A 50 -3.65 17.94 -5.79
C ARG A 50 -3.12 18.39 -4.43
N TRP A 51 -1.96 17.91 -4.01
CA TRP A 51 -1.36 18.32 -2.74
C TRP A 51 -0.96 19.80 -2.72
N ILE A 52 -0.40 20.35 -3.81
CA ILE A 52 -0.05 21.79 -3.91
C ILE A 52 -1.26 22.69 -3.67
N THR A 53 -2.45 22.28 -4.12
CA THR A 53 -3.68 23.08 -4.01
C THR A 53 -4.53 22.70 -2.80
N HIS A 54 -4.12 21.68 -2.04
CA HIS A 54 -4.88 21.14 -0.92
C HIS A 54 -4.85 22.09 0.27
N LYS A 55 -6.01 22.33 0.87
CA LYS A 55 -6.16 23.33 1.94
C LYS A 55 -6.24 22.72 3.35
N GLU A 56 -6.49 21.41 3.43
CA GLU A 56 -6.69 20.72 4.70
C GLU A 56 -5.39 20.11 5.24
N ALA A 57 -5.35 19.87 6.55
CA ALA A 57 -4.19 19.26 7.21
C ALA A 57 -3.97 17.78 6.85
N ASN A 58 -5.01 17.12 6.34
CA ASN A 58 -5.01 15.69 6.05
C ASN A 58 -5.43 15.43 4.60
N PHE A 59 -4.77 14.47 3.97
CA PHE A 59 -5.17 13.89 2.70
C PHE A 59 -5.45 12.39 2.90
N VAL A 60 -6.46 11.86 2.22
CA VAL A 60 -6.88 10.46 2.38
C VAL A 60 -6.85 9.79 1.02
N ILE A 61 -6.24 8.61 0.97
CA ILE A 61 -6.22 7.71 -0.18
C ILE A 61 -6.89 6.41 0.24
N ALA A 62 -7.72 5.85 -0.63
CA ALA A 62 -8.29 4.53 -0.44
C ALA A 62 -8.00 3.63 -1.63
N GLU A 63 -7.57 2.40 -1.36
CA GLU A 63 -7.18 1.40 -2.34
C GLU A 63 -7.92 0.08 -2.07
N MET A 64 -8.19 -0.67 -3.14
CA MET A 64 -8.68 -2.05 -3.06
C MET A 64 -7.56 -3.02 -3.46
N GLY A 65 -7.18 -3.91 -2.55
CA GLY A 65 -6.07 -4.85 -2.75
C GLY A 65 -4.74 -4.21 -2.36
N PHE A 66 -4.26 -4.52 -1.15
CA PHE A 66 -2.98 -3.99 -0.66
C PHE A 66 -1.80 -4.74 -1.30
N GLY A 67 -1.95 -6.06 -1.48
CA GLY A 67 -0.92 -6.92 -2.06
C GLY A 67 0.42 -6.82 -1.33
N THR A 68 1.48 -6.46 -2.05
CA THR A 68 2.81 -6.25 -1.48
C THR A 68 3.00 -4.87 -0.85
N GLY A 69 2.05 -3.95 -0.99
CA GLY A 69 2.15 -2.58 -0.49
C GLY A 69 2.97 -1.62 -1.35
N LEU A 70 3.27 -1.96 -2.61
CA LEU A 70 4.11 -1.12 -3.47
C LEU A 70 3.55 0.29 -3.69
N ASN A 71 2.25 0.42 -3.99
CA ASN A 71 1.56 1.71 -4.11
C ASN A 71 1.69 2.54 -2.83
N PHE A 72 1.50 1.89 -1.68
CA PHE A 72 1.64 2.52 -0.37
C PHE A 72 3.06 3.06 -0.14
N PHE A 73 4.10 2.28 -0.46
CA PHE A 73 5.48 2.74 -0.32
C PHE A 73 5.79 3.93 -1.23
N ALA A 74 5.39 3.83 -2.50
CA ALA A 74 5.63 4.86 -3.49
C ALA A 74 4.98 6.20 -3.09
N VAL A 75 3.71 6.19 -2.68
CA VAL A 75 3.02 7.42 -2.28
C VAL A 75 3.51 7.96 -0.94
N THR A 76 3.92 7.10 -0.01
CA THR A 76 4.51 7.51 1.27
C THR A 76 5.83 8.25 1.02
N GLN A 77 6.68 7.73 0.14
CA GLN A 77 7.92 8.39 -0.23
C GLN A 77 7.67 9.72 -0.96
N LEU A 78 6.77 9.74 -1.95
CA LEU A 78 6.40 10.98 -2.64
C LEU A 78 5.86 12.04 -1.66
N PHE A 79 5.06 11.62 -0.66
CA PHE A 79 4.53 12.52 0.34
C PHE A 79 5.61 13.07 1.27
N ARG A 80 6.62 12.26 1.63
CA ARG A 80 7.81 12.75 2.38
C ARG A 80 8.54 13.83 1.60
N GLU A 81 8.78 13.60 0.32
CA GLU A 81 9.42 14.57 -0.57
C GLU A 81 8.60 15.86 -0.66
N PHE A 82 7.27 15.75 -0.80
CA PHE A 82 6.36 16.90 -0.76
C PHE A 82 6.47 17.67 0.57
N ARG A 83 6.47 16.98 1.71
CA ARG A 83 6.58 17.61 3.04
C ARG A 83 7.92 18.31 3.25
N GLN A 84 9.01 17.77 2.69
CA GLN A 84 10.34 18.41 2.73
C GLN A 84 10.38 19.67 1.86
N GLN A 85 9.82 19.64 0.65
CA GLN A 85 9.79 20.80 -0.25
C GLN A 85 8.79 21.87 0.18
N HIS A 86 7.73 21.49 0.88
CA HIS A 86 6.63 22.35 1.27
C HIS A 86 6.37 22.32 2.79
N GLU A 87 7.43 22.58 3.57
CA GLU A 87 7.40 22.48 5.04
C GLU A 87 6.23 23.25 5.67
N ASN A 88 5.98 24.48 5.20
CA ASN A 88 4.94 25.38 5.71
C ASN A 88 3.53 25.13 5.14
N HIS A 89 3.37 24.20 4.19
CA HIS A 89 2.08 23.91 3.57
C HIS A 89 1.05 23.35 4.57
N PRO A 90 -0.25 23.67 4.47
CA PRO A 90 -1.27 23.19 5.42
C PRO A 90 -1.35 21.66 5.47
N LEU A 91 -1.23 20.96 4.34
CA LEU A 91 -1.22 19.50 4.30
C LEU A 91 -0.02 18.91 5.06
N LYS A 92 -0.29 18.23 6.18
CA LYS A 92 0.72 17.64 7.08
C LYS A 92 0.68 16.12 7.16
N ARG A 93 -0.44 15.49 6.83
CA ARG A 93 -0.67 14.06 7.06
C ARG A 93 -1.26 13.37 5.84
N LEU A 94 -0.76 12.17 5.57
CA LEU A 94 -1.36 11.24 4.61
C LEU A 94 -2.01 10.08 5.38
N ASN A 95 -3.27 9.78 5.08
CA ASN A 95 -3.95 8.59 5.59
C ASN A 95 -4.23 7.68 4.41
N PHE A 96 -3.65 6.48 4.43
CA PHE A 96 -3.81 5.48 3.41
C PHE A 96 -4.68 4.35 3.96
N ILE A 97 -5.81 4.10 3.32
CA ILE A 97 -6.75 3.05 3.70
C ILE A 97 -6.68 1.98 2.61
N SER A 98 -6.36 0.74 2.97
CA SER A 98 -6.37 -0.35 2.00
C SER A 98 -7.18 -1.52 2.51
N PHE A 99 -7.87 -2.19 1.59
CA PHE A 99 -8.69 -3.37 1.89
C PHE A 99 -8.02 -4.60 1.31
N GLU A 100 -7.67 -5.56 2.15
CA GLU A 100 -7.02 -6.79 1.74
C GLU A 100 -7.83 -8.01 2.16
N LYS A 101 -8.05 -8.92 1.21
CA LYS A 101 -8.79 -10.17 1.44
C LYS A 101 -7.85 -11.32 1.77
N TYR A 102 -6.67 -11.32 1.14
CA TYR A 102 -5.68 -12.39 1.23
C TYR A 102 -4.29 -11.81 1.51
N PRO A 103 -4.03 -11.37 2.75
CA PRO A 103 -2.73 -10.82 3.10
C PRO A 103 -1.62 -11.86 2.87
N LEU A 104 -0.49 -11.44 2.32
CA LEU A 104 0.64 -12.33 2.08
C LEU A 104 1.21 -12.88 3.41
N LYS A 105 1.83 -14.07 3.34
CA LYS A 105 2.70 -14.56 4.42
C LYS A 105 3.88 -13.61 4.57
N ILE A 106 4.32 -13.37 5.80
CA ILE A 106 5.45 -12.47 6.08
C ILE A 106 6.70 -12.85 5.30
N THR A 107 6.99 -14.14 5.14
CA THR A 107 8.15 -14.63 4.38
C THR A 107 8.08 -14.25 2.90
N ALA A 108 6.89 -14.31 2.31
CA ALA A 108 6.69 -13.97 0.91
C ALA A 108 6.63 -12.45 0.70
N LEU A 109 6.05 -11.71 1.65
CA LEU A 109 6.11 -10.26 1.67
C LEU A 109 7.56 -9.76 1.74
N SER A 110 8.37 -10.32 2.66
CA SER A 110 9.79 -10.02 2.77
C SER A 110 10.56 -10.32 1.47
N GLN A 111 10.28 -11.45 0.82
CA GLN A 111 10.90 -11.78 -0.47
C GLN A 111 10.52 -10.78 -1.57
N ALA A 112 9.26 -10.37 -1.65
CA ALA A 112 8.79 -9.40 -2.63
C ALA A 112 9.46 -8.02 -2.45
N HIS A 113 9.70 -7.60 -1.20
CA HIS A 113 10.33 -6.31 -0.92
C HIS A 113 11.80 -6.23 -1.35
N LEU A 114 12.49 -7.35 -1.56
CA LEU A 114 13.89 -7.36 -2.03
C LEU A 114 14.05 -6.72 -3.42
N ALA A 115 12.97 -6.67 -4.22
CA ALA A 115 12.98 -6.02 -5.53
C ALA A 115 13.05 -4.48 -5.44
N TYR A 116 12.72 -3.89 -4.29
CA TYR A 116 12.60 -2.44 -4.12
C TYR A 116 13.42 -1.92 -2.93
N PRO A 117 14.76 -2.03 -2.98
CA PRO A 117 15.65 -1.65 -1.87
C PRO A 117 15.54 -0.17 -1.48
N GLN A 118 15.11 0.71 -2.39
CA GLN A 118 14.84 2.12 -2.09
C GLN A 118 13.76 2.33 -1.01
N PHE A 119 12.90 1.33 -0.77
CA PHE A 119 11.87 1.36 0.26
C PHE A 119 12.27 0.58 1.52
N GLU A 120 13.54 0.18 1.69
CA GLU A 120 13.98 -0.72 2.76
C GLU A 120 13.44 -0.33 4.14
N ASP A 121 13.58 0.93 4.55
CA ASP A 121 13.10 1.42 5.86
C ASP A 121 11.59 1.27 6.05
N LEU A 122 10.81 1.66 5.03
CA LEU A 122 9.35 1.52 5.04
C LEU A 122 8.96 0.04 5.07
N SER A 123 9.64 -0.76 4.25
CA SER A 123 9.38 -2.17 4.07
C SER A 123 9.67 -2.97 5.35
N ALA A 124 10.78 -2.66 6.04
CA ALA A 124 11.17 -3.28 7.31
C ALA A 124 10.21 -2.87 8.44
N HIS A 125 9.79 -1.61 8.47
CA HIS A 125 8.79 -1.14 9.44
C HIS A 125 7.44 -1.84 9.23
N LEU A 126 6.97 -1.96 7.98
CA LEU A 126 5.74 -2.67 7.66
C LEU A 126 5.83 -4.14 8.09
N GLN A 127 6.93 -4.83 7.74
CA GLN A 127 7.14 -6.24 8.09
C GLN A 127 7.13 -6.46 9.61
N ARG A 128 7.73 -5.55 10.39
CA ARG A 128 7.75 -5.63 11.85
C ARG A 128 6.36 -5.56 12.47
N TYR A 129 5.44 -4.80 11.88
CA TYR A 129 4.07 -4.61 12.36
C TYR A 129 3.03 -5.31 11.49
N TRP A 130 3.45 -6.25 10.63
CA TRP A 130 2.56 -6.96 9.73
C TRP A 130 1.46 -7.66 10.53
N PRO A 131 0.18 -7.42 10.23
CA PRO A 131 -0.90 -7.83 11.12
C PRO A 131 -1.04 -9.34 11.18
N SER A 132 -1.47 -9.84 12.34
CA SER A 132 -2.06 -11.17 12.43
C SER A 132 -3.32 -11.24 11.57
N LEU A 133 -3.70 -12.44 11.11
CA LEU A 133 -4.83 -12.66 10.20
C LEU A 133 -6.23 -12.42 10.80
N ILE A 134 -6.37 -11.47 11.71
CA ILE A 134 -7.61 -11.14 12.39
C ILE A 134 -8.36 -10.11 11.54
N LEU A 135 -9.66 -10.32 11.33
CA LEU A 135 -10.50 -9.37 10.59
C LEU A 135 -10.55 -8.00 11.27
N GLY A 136 -10.67 -6.95 10.46
CA GLY A 136 -10.83 -5.57 10.92
C GLY A 136 -9.68 -4.65 10.52
N CYS A 137 -9.63 -3.50 11.16
CA CYS A 137 -8.65 -2.45 10.88
C CYS A 137 -7.38 -2.67 11.69
N HIS A 138 -6.24 -2.71 10.99
CA HIS A 138 -4.90 -2.71 11.57
C HIS A 138 -4.21 -1.40 11.19
N ARG A 139 -3.95 -0.57 12.19
CA ARG A 139 -3.33 0.75 11.99
C ARG A 139 -1.83 0.70 12.24
N ILE A 140 -1.05 1.18 11.29
CA ILE A 140 0.41 1.28 11.36
C ILE A 140 0.83 2.72 11.04
N HIS A 141 1.73 3.28 11.84
CA HIS A 141 2.16 4.68 11.72
C HIS A 141 3.58 4.78 11.14
N PHE A 142 3.70 5.51 10.03
CA PHE A 142 4.95 5.79 9.31
C PHE A 142 5.23 7.29 9.36
N GLU A 143 5.42 7.82 10.57
CA GLU A 143 5.59 9.25 10.81
C GLU A 143 4.40 10.07 10.26
N GLU A 144 4.59 10.87 9.22
CA GLU A 144 3.56 11.69 8.54
C GLU A 144 2.47 10.88 7.83
N THR A 145 2.72 9.60 7.57
CA THR A 145 1.77 8.70 6.91
C THR A 145 1.17 7.71 7.90
N THR A 146 -0.13 7.40 7.77
CA THR A 146 -0.82 6.39 8.55
C THR A 146 -1.50 5.40 7.62
N LEU A 147 -1.19 4.11 7.79
CA LEU A 147 -1.80 3.01 7.07
C LEU A 147 -2.90 2.40 7.92
N ASP A 148 -4.13 2.38 7.40
CA ASP A 148 -5.25 1.58 7.88
C ASP A 148 -5.44 0.39 6.93
N LEU A 149 -4.86 -0.75 7.30
CA LEU A 149 -5.02 -1.99 6.56
C LEU A 149 -6.22 -2.77 7.09
N TRP A 150 -7.28 -2.84 6.29
CA TRP A 150 -8.50 -3.56 6.61
C TRP A 150 -8.45 -4.97 6.05
N LEU A 151 -8.34 -5.96 6.93
CA LEU A 151 -8.50 -7.37 6.56
C LEU A 151 -9.99 -7.70 6.51
N VAL A 152 -10.51 -8.06 5.32
CA VAL A 152 -11.94 -8.22 5.06
C VAL A 152 -12.29 -9.56 4.43
N MET A 153 -13.49 -10.11 4.71
CA MET A 153 -13.99 -11.33 4.04
C MET A 153 -14.81 -11.02 2.78
N TYR A 154 -15.45 -9.85 2.74
CA TYR A 154 -16.30 -9.39 1.65
C TYR A 154 -15.95 -7.94 1.33
N GLN A 155 -15.78 -7.60 0.05
CA GLN A 155 -15.63 -6.22 -0.40
C GLN A 155 -16.97 -5.50 -0.19
N LYS A 156 -17.13 -4.78 0.91
CA LYS A 156 -18.16 -3.76 1.01
C LYS A 156 -17.59 -2.46 0.47
N THR A 157 -18.15 -2.00 -0.64
CA THR A 157 -17.79 -0.73 -1.27
C THR A 157 -17.94 0.40 -0.25
N CYS A 158 -16.88 1.13 0.05
CA CYS A 158 -16.94 2.34 0.85
C CYS A 158 -17.48 3.46 -0.04
N HIS A 159 -18.73 3.88 0.20
CA HIS A 159 -19.46 4.77 -0.72
C HIS A 159 -18.97 6.23 -0.73
N ASN A 160 -18.01 6.60 0.15
CA ASN A 160 -17.49 7.96 0.31
C ASN A 160 -15.97 8.08 0.15
N LEU A 161 -15.30 7.03 -0.31
CA LEU A 161 -13.86 7.09 -0.59
C LEU A 161 -13.66 7.33 -2.09
N ALA A 162 -12.79 8.27 -2.44
CA ALA A 162 -12.15 8.23 -3.75
C ALA A 162 -11.28 6.98 -3.75
N ILE A 163 -11.83 5.88 -4.27
CA ILE A 163 -11.11 4.65 -4.53
C ILE A 163 -10.23 4.97 -5.73
N ILE A 164 -8.93 4.88 -5.51
CA ILE A 164 -7.92 5.08 -6.54
C ILE A 164 -7.53 3.73 -7.11
#